data_AF-A0A6N3JA62-F1
#
_entry.id   AF-A0A6N3JA62-F1
#
_cell.length_a   1.000
_cell.length_b   1.000
_cell.length_c   1.000
_cell.angle_alpha   90.00
_cell.angle_beta   90.00
_cell.angle_gamma   90.00
#
_symmetry.space_group_name_H-M   'P 1'
#
loop_
_entity.id
_entity.type
_entity.pdbx_description
1 polymer ?
#
loop_
_entity_poly.entity_id
_entity_poly.type
_entity_poly.pdbx_seq_one_letter_code
_entity_poly.pdbx_strand_id
1 'polypeptide(L)'
;MKKLLTACLMVFGVVFSVYAADEKETPPATPPVANYAYYGFDPEIVTNYISNRKKLGFVKISVELMVKNPEDLLILQRHDPLLRAALVEILGNQSEEKVKSLIGREEIRRECFDMLNNLIIKESGKSIILNLLFTSYLYD
;
A
#
# COMPACT_ATOMS: atom_id res chain seq x y z
N MET A 1 46.79 64.10 11.55
CA MET A 1 46.24 63.08 10.62
C MET A 1 46.76 61.66 10.92
N LYS A 2 46.74 61.22 12.18
CA LYS A 2 46.97 59.81 12.57
C LYS A 2 45.92 59.30 13.57
N LYS A 3 45.27 60.20 14.32
CA LYS A 3 44.15 59.88 15.23
C LYS A 3 42.78 59.77 14.55
N LEU A 4 42.64 60.19 13.28
CA LEU A 4 41.41 59.98 12.50
C LEU A 4 41.35 58.61 11.82
N LEU A 5 42.51 57.97 11.59
CA LEU A 5 42.56 56.66 10.92
C LEU A 5 42.23 55.52 11.89
N THR A 6 42.47 55.71 13.18
CA THR A 6 42.19 54.71 14.23
C THR A 6 40.69 54.62 14.58
N ALA A 7 39.90 55.65 14.26
CA ALA A 7 38.46 55.63 14.48
C ALA A 7 37.70 54.81 13.41
N CYS A 8 38.22 54.71 12.18
CA CYS A 8 37.60 53.87 11.14
C CYS A 8 37.86 52.36 11.33
N LEU A 9 38.91 51.97 12.05
CA LEU A 9 39.21 50.55 12.28
C LEU A 9 38.34 49.92 13.38
N MET A 10 37.69 50.72 14.25
CA MET A 10 36.73 50.21 15.24
C MET A 10 35.29 50.12 14.73
N VAL A 11 34.94 50.77 13.61
CA VAL A 11 33.56 50.74 13.08
C VAL A 11 33.32 49.50 12.21
N PHE A 12 34.37 48.86 11.69
CA PHE A 12 34.24 47.64 10.89
C PHE A 12 33.97 46.37 11.73
N GLY A 13 34.17 46.41 13.04
CA GLY A 13 33.98 45.26 13.94
C GLY A 13 32.53 44.99 14.36
N VAL A 14 31.60 45.92 14.11
CA VAL A 14 30.21 45.79 14.60
C VAL A 14 29.23 45.30 13.52
N VAL A 15 29.59 45.43 12.23
CA VAL A 15 28.70 45.01 11.12
C VAL A 15 28.77 43.52 10.76
N PHE A 16 29.75 42.78 11.29
CA PHE A 16 29.86 41.33 11.03
C PHE A 16 29.12 40.43 12.03
N SER A 17 28.54 40.97 13.12
CA SER A 17 27.81 40.16 14.12
C SER A 17 26.30 40.03 13.88
N VAL A 18 25.75 40.56 12.78
CA VAL A 18 24.30 40.53 12.49
C VAL A 18 23.90 39.43 11.49
N TYR A 19 24.81 38.53 11.13
CA TYR A 19 24.49 37.24 10.48
C TYR A 19 24.88 36.07 11.38
N ALA A 20 24.55 36.15 12.67
CA ALA A 20 24.28 34.94 13.45
C ALA A 20 22.81 34.56 13.20
N ALA A 21 22.55 33.99 12.02
CA ALA A 21 21.34 33.22 11.81
C ALA A 21 21.43 32.02 12.77
N ASP A 22 20.68 32.07 13.86
CA ASP A 22 20.29 30.91 14.64
C ASP A 22 19.42 30.04 13.72
N GLU A 23 20.08 29.32 12.79
CA GLU A 23 19.53 28.09 12.26
C GLU A 23 19.49 27.14 13.44
N LYS A 24 18.41 27.25 14.23
CA LYS A 24 17.82 26.07 14.84
C LYS A 24 17.60 25.10 13.68
N GLU A 25 18.58 24.23 13.47
CA GLU A 25 18.43 22.97 12.74
C GLU A 25 17.24 22.28 13.39
N THR A 26 16.07 22.59 12.86
CA THR A 26 14.87 21.80 13.07
C THR A 26 15.26 20.51 12.38
N PRO A 27 15.41 19.38 13.09
CA PRO A 27 15.77 18.13 12.45
C PRO A 27 14.78 17.97 11.29
N PRO A 28 15.26 17.61 10.08
CA PRO A 28 14.39 17.51 8.91
C PRO A 28 13.21 16.68 9.36
N ALA A 29 12.01 17.29 9.32
CA ALA A 29 10.79 16.63 9.74
C ALA A 29 10.74 15.35 8.95
N THR A 30 11.07 14.24 9.61
CA THR A 30 11.08 12.93 8.96
C THR A 30 9.64 12.77 8.50
N PRO A 31 9.38 12.68 7.18
CA PRO A 31 8.03 12.52 6.70
C PRO A 31 7.43 11.35 7.49
N PRO A 32 6.22 11.49 8.05
CA PRO A 32 5.65 10.46 8.91
C PRO A 32 5.75 9.13 8.17
N VAL A 33 6.50 8.19 8.74
CA VAL A 33 6.66 6.86 8.17
C VAL A 33 5.26 6.26 8.15
N ALA A 34 4.69 6.10 6.96
CA ALA A 34 3.38 5.52 6.83
C ALA A 34 3.45 4.08 7.35
N ASN A 35 2.78 3.81 8.46
CA ASN A 35 2.83 2.53 9.15
C ASN A 35 1.79 1.59 8.53
N TYR A 36 2.14 1.03 7.37
CA TYR A 36 1.30 0.06 6.68
C TYR A 36 1.34 -1.30 7.38
N ALA A 37 0.24 -2.05 7.30
CA ALA A 37 0.22 -3.46 7.68
C ALA A 37 -0.31 -4.32 6.54
N TYR A 38 -0.07 -5.63 6.64
CA TYR A 38 -0.46 -6.61 5.63
C TYR A 38 -1.28 -7.73 6.26
N TYR A 39 -2.41 -8.04 5.63
CA TYR A 39 -3.27 -9.15 6.01
C TYR A 39 -3.21 -10.23 4.91
N GLY A 40 -2.65 -11.39 5.23
CA GLY A 40 -2.58 -12.54 4.33
C GLY A 40 -3.71 -13.52 4.58
N PHE A 41 -4.31 -14.05 3.51
CA PHE A 41 -5.30 -15.12 3.61
C PHE A 41 -4.61 -16.47 3.82
N ASP A 42 -4.90 -17.13 4.94
CA ASP A 42 -4.41 -18.48 5.26
C ASP A 42 -5.61 -19.40 5.56
N PRO A 43 -5.77 -20.55 4.86
CA PRO A 43 -4.93 -21.08 3.78
C PRO A 43 -5.02 -20.28 2.48
N GLU A 44 -4.11 -20.58 1.54
CA GLU A 44 -4.15 -20.06 0.16
C GLU A 44 -5.52 -20.29 -0.50
N ILE A 45 -5.90 -19.39 -1.41
CA ILE A 45 -7.15 -19.51 -2.15
C ILE A 45 -6.96 -20.51 -3.27
N VAL A 46 -7.74 -21.59 -3.26
CA VAL A 46 -7.77 -22.61 -4.33
C VAL A 46 -9.18 -22.70 -4.87
N THR A 47 -9.34 -22.53 -6.18
CA THR A 47 -10.63 -22.71 -6.86
C THR A 47 -10.44 -23.11 -8.32
N ASN A 48 -11.53 -23.51 -8.97
CA ASN A 48 -11.54 -23.80 -10.40
C ASN A 48 -11.72 -22.51 -11.20
N TYR A 49 -11.36 -22.53 -12.47
CA TYR A 49 -11.75 -21.51 -13.45
C TYR A 49 -12.45 -22.17 -14.64
N ILE A 50 -13.08 -21.37 -15.51
CA ILE A 50 -13.79 -21.87 -16.69
C ILE A 50 -12.76 -22.29 -17.75
N SER A 51 -12.53 -23.60 -17.88
CA SER A 51 -11.65 -24.17 -18.89
C SER A 51 -12.42 -24.61 -20.14
N ASN A 52 -11.79 -24.42 -21.31
CA ASN A 52 -12.30 -24.92 -22.59
C ASN A 52 -11.96 -26.41 -22.82
N ARG A 53 -11.26 -27.05 -21.88
CA ARG A 53 -10.81 -28.45 -21.94
C ARG A 53 -11.85 -29.40 -21.33
N LYS A 54 -11.69 -30.71 -21.56
CA LYS A 54 -12.50 -31.76 -20.90
C LYS A 54 -12.30 -31.85 -19.37
N LYS A 55 -11.25 -31.22 -18.84
CA LYS A 55 -10.94 -31.18 -17.40
C LYS A 55 -11.12 -29.75 -16.90
N LEU A 56 -11.67 -29.62 -15.69
CA LEU A 56 -11.66 -28.35 -14.96
C LEU A 56 -10.21 -27.93 -14.71
N GLY A 57 -9.89 -26.69 -15.02
CA GLY A 57 -8.62 -26.08 -14.61
C GLY A 57 -8.76 -25.47 -13.23
N PHE A 58 -7.66 -25.37 -12.51
CA PHE A 58 -7.61 -24.80 -11.17
C PHE A 58 -6.54 -23.71 -11.05
N VAL A 59 -6.79 -22.81 -10.11
CA VAL A 59 -5.85 -21.75 -9.74
C VAL A 59 -5.65 -21.78 -8.23
N LYS A 60 -4.39 -21.62 -7.81
CA LYS A 60 -3.97 -21.48 -6.42
C LYS A 60 -3.24 -20.16 -6.26
N ILE A 61 -3.76 -19.28 -5.41
CA ILE A 61 -3.18 -17.96 -5.18
C ILE A 61 -2.99 -17.67 -3.69
N SER A 62 -1.87 -17.01 -3.39
CA SER A 62 -1.68 -16.30 -2.13
C SER A 62 -2.08 -14.85 -2.33
N VAL A 63 -2.95 -14.34 -1.45
CA VAL A 63 -3.46 -12.96 -1.50
C VAL A 63 -3.07 -12.23 -0.22
N GLU A 64 -2.55 -11.02 -0.37
CA GLU A 64 -2.26 -10.12 0.74
C GLU A 64 -2.92 -8.76 0.53
N LEU A 65 -3.56 -8.24 1.58
CA LEU A 65 -4.18 -6.92 1.61
C LEU A 65 -3.27 -5.95 2.35
N MET A 66 -2.88 -4.87 1.67
CA MET A 66 -2.18 -3.75 2.29
C MET A 66 -3.20 -2.83 2.95
N VAL A 67 -3.04 -2.55 4.23
CA VAL A 67 -3.91 -1.65 4.99
C VAL A 67 -3.18 -0.42 5.49
N LYS A 68 -3.94 0.67 5.65
CA LYS A 68 -3.39 1.98 6.07
C LYS A 68 -2.89 2.00 7.51
N ASN A 69 -3.60 1.32 8.42
CA ASN A 69 -3.24 1.28 9.84
C ASN A 69 -3.28 -0.17 10.36
N PRO A 70 -2.36 -0.57 11.25
CA PRO A 70 -2.35 -1.91 11.83
C PRO A 70 -3.62 -2.24 12.64
N GLU A 71 -4.24 -1.24 13.26
CA GLU A 71 -5.47 -1.42 14.06
C GLU A 71 -6.67 -1.89 13.21
N ASP A 72 -6.66 -1.61 11.91
CA ASP A 72 -7.73 -2.00 10.99
C ASP A 72 -7.66 -3.49 10.59
N LEU A 73 -6.58 -4.20 10.94
CA LEU A 73 -6.42 -5.63 10.66
C LEU A 73 -7.52 -6.50 11.29
N LEU A 74 -8.00 -6.13 12.48
CA LEU A 74 -9.04 -6.89 13.18
C LEU A 74 -10.37 -6.88 12.41
N ILE A 75 -10.64 -5.82 11.64
CA ILE A 75 -11.82 -5.72 10.77
C ILE A 75 -11.70 -6.77 9.65
N LEU A 76 -10.53 -6.84 8.98
CA LEU A 76 -10.30 -7.83 7.93
C LEU A 76 -10.40 -9.26 8.47
N GLN A 77 -9.80 -9.53 9.62
CA GLN A 77 -9.86 -10.84 10.25
C GLN A 77 -11.30 -11.26 10.58
N ARG A 78 -12.13 -10.34 11.08
CA ARG A 78 -13.54 -10.63 11.39
C ARG A 78 -14.35 -10.99 10.13
N HIS A 79 -14.02 -10.35 9.01
CA HIS A 79 -14.73 -10.54 7.74
C HIS A 79 -14.02 -11.50 6.77
N ASP A 80 -12.97 -12.22 7.21
CA ASP A 80 -12.21 -13.15 6.36
C ASP A 80 -13.10 -14.10 5.56
N PRO A 81 -14.13 -14.76 6.15
CA PRO A 81 -14.96 -15.70 5.41
C PRO A 81 -15.71 -15.04 4.24
N LEU A 82 -16.18 -13.81 4.42
CA LEU A 82 -16.87 -13.05 3.38
C LEU A 82 -15.91 -12.67 2.25
N LEU A 83 -14.74 -12.14 2.61
CA LEU A 83 -13.74 -11.73 1.62
C LEU A 83 -13.22 -12.93 0.84
N ARG A 84 -12.96 -14.04 1.52
CA ARG A 84 -12.54 -15.31 0.92
C ARG A 84 -13.58 -15.84 -0.05
N ALA A 85 -14.86 -15.82 0.33
CA ALA A 85 -15.94 -16.25 -0.56
C ALA A 85 -15.96 -15.42 -1.86
N ALA A 86 -15.81 -14.09 -1.75
CA ALA A 86 -15.77 -13.21 -2.90
C ALA A 86 -14.56 -13.48 -3.82
N LEU A 87 -13.37 -13.74 -3.25
CA LEU A 87 -12.19 -14.13 -4.03
C LEU A 87 -12.42 -15.44 -4.79
N VAL A 88 -12.97 -16.46 -4.12
CA VAL A 88 -13.27 -17.76 -4.73
C VAL A 88 -14.28 -17.62 -5.87
N GLU A 89 -15.31 -16.80 -5.69
CA GLU A 89 -16.34 -16.55 -6.71
C GLU A 89 -15.77 -15.82 -7.93
N ILE A 90 -15.01 -14.73 -7.72
CA ILE A 90 -14.39 -13.97 -8.81
C ILE A 90 -13.50 -14.88 -9.64
N LEU A 91 -12.58 -15.60 -9.00
CA LEU A 91 -11.66 -16.52 -9.68
C LEU A 91 -12.40 -17.67 -10.37
N GLY A 92 -13.46 -18.17 -9.74
CA GLY A 92 -14.39 -19.18 -10.25
C GLY A 92 -14.96 -18.86 -11.62
N ASN A 93 -15.25 -17.58 -11.84
CA ASN A 93 -15.93 -17.09 -13.03
C ASN A 93 -14.98 -16.65 -14.16
N GLN A 94 -13.65 -16.73 -13.97
CA GLN A 94 -12.69 -16.31 -14.98
C GLN A 94 -12.51 -17.38 -16.06
N SER A 95 -12.23 -16.95 -17.29
CA SER A 95 -11.84 -17.84 -18.38
C SER A 95 -10.38 -18.26 -18.25
N GLU A 96 -10.05 -19.43 -18.81
CA GLU A 96 -8.68 -19.95 -18.88
C GLU A 96 -7.69 -18.94 -19.50
N GLU A 97 -8.10 -18.28 -20.58
CA GLU A 97 -7.27 -17.29 -21.28
C GLU A 97 -6.93 -16.10 -20.37
N LYS A 98 -7.91 -15.62 -19.59
CA LYS A 98 -7.73 -14.51 -18.66
C LYS A 98 -6.85 -14.92 -17.48
N VAL A 99 -7.07 -16.10 -16.90
CA VAL A 99 -6.26 -16.62 -15.77
C VAL A 99 -4.79 -16.82 -16.14
N LYS A 100 -4.50 -17.28 -17.36
CA LYS A 100 -3.13 -17.59 -17.81
C LYS A 100 -2.36 -16.40 -18.39
N SER A 101 -3.07 -15.32 -18.76
CA SER A 101 -2.43 -14.13 -19.31
C SER A 101 -1.98 -13.15 -18.23
N LEU A 102 -0.88 -12.42 -18.48
CA LEU A 102 -0.39 -11.41 -17.54
C LEU A 102 -1.36 -10.23 -17.40
N ILE A 103 -1.98 -9.81 -18.51
CA ILE A 103 -2.97 -8.73 -18.53
C ILE A 103 -4.21 -9.17 -17.75
N GLY A 104 -4.72 -10.37 -18.03
CA GLY A 104 -5.89 -10.91 -17.34
C GLY A 104 -5.65 -11.11 -15.85
N ARG A 105 -4.45 -11.54 -15.43
CA ARG A 105 -4.08 -11.61 -14.01
C ARG A 105 -4.18 -10.24 -13.31
N GLU A 106 -3.73 -9.17 -13.96
CA GLU A 106 -3.85 -7.80 -13.41
C GLU A 106 -5.31 -7.33 -13.37
N GLU A 107 -6.10 -7.63 -14.40
CA GLU A 107 -7.54 -7.34 -14.41
C GLU A 107 -8.28 -8.07 -13.27
N ILE A 108 -7.99 -9.36 -13.07
CA ILE A 108 -8.54 -10.16 -11.96
C ILE A 108 -8.13 -9.56 -10.62
N ARG A 109 -6.86 -9.15 -10.47
CA ARG A 109 -6.37 -8.53 -9.23
C ARG A 109 -7.14 -7.26 -8.90
N ARG A 110 -7.40 -6.42 -9.91
CA ARG A 110 -8.19 -5.18 -9.76
C ARG A 110 -9.64 -5.48 -9.41
N GLU A 111 -10.26 -6.43 -10.11
CA GLU A 111 -11.63 -6.88 -9.83
C GLU A 111 -11.78 -7.37 -8.38
N CYS A 112 -10.82 -8.17 -7.90
CA CYS A 112 -10.75 -8.58 -6.49
C CYS A 112 -10.60 -7.38 -5.55
N PHE A 113 -9.69 -6.45 -5.84
CA PHE A 113 -9.48 -5.26 -5.00
C PHE A 113 -10.75 -4.44 -4.85
N ASP A 114 -11.41 -4.13 -5.98
CA ASP A 114 -12.62 -3.32 -6.00
C ASP A 114 -13.76 -4.01 -5.24
N MET A 115 -13.95 -5.32 -5.46
CA MET A 115 -14.96 -6.11 -4.75
C MET A 115 -14.70 -6.12 -3.24
N LEU A 116 -13.48 -6.44 -2.80
CA LEU A 116 -13.17 -6.52 -1.37
C LEU A 116 -13.29 -5.15 -0.68
N ASN A 117 -12.87 -4.07 -1.34
CA ASN A 117 -13.04 -2.72 -0.81
C ASN A 117 -14.53 -2.37 -0.67
N ASN A 118 -15.35 -2.69 -1.67
CA ASN A 118 -16.80 -2.47 -1.61
C ASN A 118 -17.46 -3.25 -0.47
N LEU A 119 -17.10 -4.52 -0.28
CA LEU A 119 -17.60 -5.35 0.82
C LEU A 119 -17.21 -4.79 2.17
N ILE A 120 -15.94 -4.41 2.37
CA ILE A 120 -15.50 -3.84 3.63
C ILE A 120 -16.12 -2.48 3.92
N ILE A 121 -16.30 -1.62 2.92
CA ILE A 121 -17.02 -0.36 3.08
C ILE A 121 -18.46 -0.63 3.51
N LYS A 122 -19.12 -1.63 2.91
CA LYS A 122 -20.51 -1.99 3.24
C LYS A 122 -20.65 -2.50 4.68
N GLU A 123 -19.74 -3.35 5.13
CA GLU A 123 -19.83 -3.98 6.45
C GLU A 123 -19.27 -3.12 7.59
N SER A 124 -18.21 -2.33 7.33
CA SER A 124 -17.50 -1.55 8.35
C SER A 124 -17.71 -0.04 8.27
N GLY A 125 -18.25 0.46 7.14
CA GLY A 125 -18.38 1.89 6.86
C GLY A 125 -17.06 2.61 6.55
N LYS A 126 -15.93 1.89 6.46
CA LYS A 126 -14.59 2.45 6.26
C LYS A 126 -13.90 1.83 5.05
N SER A 127 -13.16 2.65 4.30
CA SER A 127 -12.22 2.15 3.29
C SER A 127 -10.84 2.02 3.93
N ILE A 128 -10.45 0.77 4.24
CA ILE A 128 -9.19 0.45 4.95
C ILE A 128 -8.15 -0.23 4.06
N ILE A 129 -8.58 -0.85 2.96
CA ILE A 129 -7.71 -1.57 2.00
C ILE A 129 -7.10 -0.55 1.06
N LEU A 130 -5.77 -0.47 1.02
CA LEU A 130 -5.02 0.39 0.11
C LEU A 130 -4.61 -0.32 -1.17
N ASN A 131 -4.29 -1.60 -1.09
CA ASN A 131 -3.91 -2.40 -2.24
C ASN A 131 -4.16 -3.90 -1.98
N LEU A 132 -4.23 -4.68 -3.06
CA LEU A 132 -4.30 -6.13 -3.05
C LEU A 132 -3.15 -6.70 -3.87
N LEU A 133 -2.40 -7.62 -3.27
CA LEU A 133 -1.22 -8.24 -3.84
C LEU A 133 -1.45 -9.73 -4.05
N PHE A 134 -1.05 -10.24 -5.22
CA PHE A 134 -0.90 -11.66 -5.46
C PHE A 134 0.57 -12.04 -5.27
N THR A 135 0.90 -12.66 -4.13
CA THR A 135 2.28 -13.04 -3.78
C THR A 135 2.68 -14.41 -4.32
N SER A 136 1.70 -15.28 -4.58
CA SER A 136 1.84 -16.54 -5.29
C SER A 136 0.68 -16.70 -6.28
N TYR A 137 0.96 -17.24 -7.46
CA TYR A 137 -0.06 -17.45 -8.49
C TYR A 137 0.31 -18.66 -9.35
N LEU A 138 -0.37 -19.78 -9.11
CA LEU A 138 -0.13 -21.06 -9.76
C LEU A 138 -1.42 -21.54 -10.43
N TYR A 139 -1.28 -22.16 -11.60
CA TYR A 139 -2.37 -22.76 -12.38
C TYR A 139 -1.88 -24.03 -13.08
N ASP A 140 -2.81 -24.82 -13.64
CA ASP A 140 -2.56 -26.07 -14.39
C ASP A 140 -2.81 -26.02 -15.92
#